data_AF-A0A0R1H1W5-F1
#
_entry.id   AF-A0A0R1H1W5-F1
#
_cell.length_a   1.000
_cell.length_b   1.000
_cell.length_c   1.000
_cell.angle_alpha   90.00
_cell.angle_beta   90.00
_cell.angle_gamma   90.00
#
_symmetry.space_group_name_H-M   'P 1'
#
loop_
_entity.id
_entity.type
_entity.pdbx_description
1 polymer ?
#
loop_
_entity_poly.entity_id
_entity_poly.type
_entity_poly.pdbx_seq_one_letter_code
_entity_poly.pdbx_strand_id
1 'polypeptide(L)'
;MTGYSRRTKLQIERSQQMTNAIQPLEVPEFSVEYTPTKIEIHDYENLERAVQAYSHRYSDIVVTDDTESEAKDIRAKLNKLSNALDDRRKEIKKQYNEPYDAFANDIKALQATLAESINPLDTALKELTVHQRERRQKHVEELIIEMAPNYEVSPDDIEIDSKWLNKSTSKKAVTEGVAAAMKLIKAKRDKLDTDILTIEKYAKVQKVEPAGWVDQLKQGQDVEYLMKAIDNEVEQQTARKREQEAKAAEEALHQESKGNAIVDTNTGEVVSKSVTLKIVATIPQMNLLKSFMDSNGIKYMRVGA
;
A
#
# COMPACT_ATOMS: atom_id res chain seq x y z
N MET A 1 47.01 -25.48 -19.40
CA MET A 1 47.17 -25.24 -17.94
C MET A 1 45.84 -25.09 -17.17
N THR A 2 44.68 -25.38 -17.76
CA THR A 2 43.36 -25.00 -17.18
C THR A 2 42.68 -26.10 -16.32
N GLY A 3 43.23 -27.33 -16.30
CA GLY A 3 42.65 -28.46 -15.56
C GLY A 3 43.12 -28.58 -14.10
N TYR A 4 44.34 -28.12 -13.78
CA TYR A 4 44.92 -28.24 -12.44
C TYR A 4 44.25 -27.30 -11.42
N SER A 5 43.76 -26.14 -11.88
CA SER A 5 43.10 -25.13 -11.05
C SER A 5 41.64 -25.47 -10.66
N ARG A 6 40.90 -26.20 -11.51
CA ARG A 6 39.53 -26.64 -11.17
C ARG A 6 39.53 -27.77 -10.14
N ARG A 7 40.50 -28.69 -10.21
CA ARG A 7 40.62 -29.82 -9.27
C ARG A 7 41.00 -29.36 -7.86
N THR A 8 41.85 -28.33 -7.75
CA THR A 8 42.21 -27.72 -6.47
C THR A 8 41.06 -26.93 -5.87
N LYS A 9 40.30 -26.16 -6.66
CA LYS A 9 39.08 -25.50 -6.16
C LYS A 9 38.04 -26.49 -5.64
N LEU A 10 37.79 -27.59 -6.36
CA LEU A 10 36.85 -28.64 -5.93
C LEU A 10 37.31 -29.37 -4.66
N GLN A 11 38.62 -29.56 -4.50
CA GLN A 11 39.20 -30.15 -3.30
C GLN A 11 39.08 -29.20 -2.10
N ILE A 12 39.35 -27.90 -2.30
CA ILE A 12 39.23 -26.85 -1.27
C ILE A 12 37.75 -26.68 -0.83
N GLU A 13 36.81 -26.61 -1.77
CA GLU A 13 35.37 -26.53 -1.49
C GLU A 13 34.86 -27.79 -0.77
N ARG A 14 35.32 -28.99 -1.16
CA ARG A 14 35.00 -30.24 -0.44
C ARG A 14 35.63 -30.31 0.95
N SER A 15 36.85 -29.82 1.13
CA SER A 15 37.48 -29.75 2.46
C SER A 15 36.81 -28.72 3.37
N GLN A 16 36.29 -27.60 2.84
CA GLN A 16 35.50 -26.63 3.62
C GLN A 16 34.10 -27.15 3.96
N GLN A 17 33.49 -27.98 3.11
CA GLN A 17 32.22 -28.65 3.44
C GLN A 17 32.38 -29.73 4.52
N MET A 18 33.53 -30.40 4.60
CA MET A 18 33.80 -31.43 5.63
C MET A 18 34.05 -30.86 7.03
N THR A 19 34.37 -29.57 7.17
CA THR A 19 34.64 -28.94 8.48
C THR A 19 33.41 -28.34 9.16
N ASN A 20 32.24 -28.35 8.54
CA ASN A 20 31.03 -27.69 9.05
C ASN A 20 29.98 -28.64 9.65
N ALA A 21 30.36 -29.88 9.97
CA ALA A 21 29.47 -30.80 10.67
C ALA A 21 29.23 -30.30 12.09
N ILE A 22 27.97 -29.99 12.42
CA ILE A 22 27.56 -29.62 13.78
C ILE A 22 27.74 -30.86 14.67
N GLN A 23 28.71 -30.80 15.58
CA GLN A 23 28.86 -31.81 16.61
C GLN A 23 27.79 -31.61 17.70
N PRO A 24 27.25 -32.69 18.28
CA PRO A 24 26.30 -32.58 19.38
C PRO A 24 26.95 -31.87 20.58
N LEU A 25 26.23 -30.93 21.17
CA LEU A 25 26.66 -30.22 22.38
C LEU A 25 26.35 -31.06 23.62
N GLU A 26 27.37 -31.40 24.40
CA GLU A 26 27.20 -31.94 25.75
C GLU A 26 27.18 -30.79 26.75
N VAL A 27 26.09 -30.66 27.51
CA VAL A 27 25.96 -29.62 28.53
C VAL A 27 26.59 -30.15 29.83
N PRO A 28 27.60 -29.47 30.40
CA PRO A 28 28.22 -29.91 31.63
C PRO A 28 27.22 -29.80 32.79
N GLU A 29 27.17 -30.83 33.64
CA GLU A 29 26.52 -30.71 34.95
C GLU A 29 27.34 -29.76 35.83
N PHE A 30 26.67 -28.84 36.52
CA PHE A 30 27.32 -27.94 37.47
C PHE A 30 26.51 -27.87 38.77
N SER A 31 27.21 -27.75 39.89
CA SER A 31 26.63 -27.54 41.22
C SER A 31 27.16 -26.25 41.82
N VAL A 32 26.33 -25.59 42.63
CA VAL A 32 26.71 -24.39 43.36
C VAL A 32 26.64 -24.72 44.85
N GLU A 33 27.77 -24.62 45.54
CA GLU A 33 27.81 -24.74 47.00
C GLU A 33 27.50 -23.38 47.62
N TYR A 34 26.54 -23.34 48.53
CA TYR A 34 26.14 -22.12 49.25
C TYR A 34 25.99 -22.42 50.74
N THR A 35 26.79 -21.74 51.57
CA THR A 35 26.72 -21.83 53.03
C THR A 35 26.33 -20.46 53.62
N PRO A 36 25.17 -20.34 54.30
CA PRO A 36 24.76 -19.06 54.87
C PRO A 36 25.64 -18.70 56.09
N THR A 37 26.21 -17.50 56.11
CA THR A 37 26.98 -16.97 57.24
C THR A 37 26.07 -16.46 58.36
N LYS A 38 26.33 -16.88 59.61
CA LYS A 38 25.68 -16.39 60.82
C LYS A 38 26.31 -15.04 61.24
N ILE A 39 25.48 -13.99 61.38
CA ILE A 39 25.92 -12.64 61.80
C ILE A 39 25.28 -12.33 63.16
N GLU A 40 26.08 -12.17 64.21
CA GLU A 40 25.62 -11.88 65.57
C GLU A 40 26.46 -10.77 66.21
N ILE A 41 25.82 -9.91 67.01
CA ILE A 41 26.52 -8.98 67.89
C ILE A 41 26.93 -9.75 69.13
N HIS A 42 28.23 -9.90 69.37
CA HIS A 42 28.72 -10.47 70.61
C HIS A 42 28.30 -9.60 71.78
N ASP A 43 27.76 -10.23 72.83
CA ASP A 43 27.35 -9.55 74.06
C ASP A 43 26.30 -8.44 73.84
N TYR A 44 25.32 -8.73 72.98
CA TYR A 44 24.22 -7.82 72.65
C TYR A 44 23.49 -7.31 73.90
N GLU A 45 23.27 -8.17 74.90
CA GLU A 45 22.55 -7.79 76.13
C GLU A 45 23.25 -6.68 76.92
N ASN A 46 24.59 -6.71 77.02
CA ASN A 46 25.33 -5.62 77.67
C ASN A 46 25.29 -4.34 76.83
N LEU A 47 25.42 -4.45 75.50
CA LEU A 47 25.33 -3.30 74.60
C LEU A 47 23.96 -2.64 74.68
N GLU A 48 22.89 -3.43 74.64
CA GLU A 48 21.51 -2.97 74.74
C GLU A 48 21.25 -2.28 76.07
N ARG A 49 21.67 -2.88 77.20
CA ARG A 49 21.56 -2.26 78.52
C ARG A 49 22.30 -0.92 78.61
N ALA A 50 23.51 -0.84 78.03
CA ALA A 50 24.28 0.40 78.02
C ALA A 50 23.59 1.51 77.20
N VAL A 51 23.09 1.17 76.00
CA VAL A 51 22.37 2.12 75.13
C VAL A 51 21.07 2.60 75.80
N GLN A 52 20.32 1.69 76.42
CA GLN A 52 19.10 2.04 77.16
C GLN A 52 19.40 2.96 78.35
N ALA A 53 20.46 2.67 79.11
CA ALA A 53 20.90 3.51 80.23
C ALA A 53 21.31 4.93 79.77
N TYR A 54 22.02 5.05 78.64
CA TYR A 54 22.35 6.36 78.07
C TYR A 54 21.09 7.10 77.61
N SER A 55 20.17 6.42 76.93
CA SER A 55 18.91 7.00 76.48
C SER A 55 18.10 7.56 77.65
N HIS A 56 17.90 6.78 78.72
CA HIS A 56 17.16 7.21 79.91
C HIS A 56 17.88 8.31 80.70
N ARG A 57 19.22 8.29 80.76
CA ARG A 57 19.98 9.29 81.53
C ARG A 57 19.96 10.66 80.86
N TYR A 58 19.90 10.71 79.53
CA TYR A 58 20.04 11.93 78.76
C TYR A 58 18.74 12.40 78.07
N SER A 59 17.60 11.72 78.30
CA SER A 59 16.30 12.06 77.67
C SER A 59 15.70 13.38 78.14
N ASP A 60 15.88 13.73 79.42
CA ASP A 60 15.17 14.84 80.08
C ASP A 60 16.11 15.93 80.64
N ILE A 61 17.32 16.04 80.10
CA ILE A 61 18.28 17.07 80.54
C ILE A 61 17.90 18.44 79.97
N VAL A 62 17.74 19.42 80.88
CA VAL A 62 17.62 20.83 80.54
C VAL A 62 19.02 21.43 80.44
N VAL A 63 19.42 21.83 79.23
CA VAL A 63 20.72 22.47 78.97
C VAL A 63 20.65 23.95 79.33
N THR A 64 21.60 24.43 80.13
CA THR A 64 21.80 25.83 80.54
C THR A 64 23.12 26.36 79.99
N ASP A 65 23.34 27.68 80.04
CA ASP A 65 24.58 28.30 79.53
C ASP A 65 25.85 27.69 80.17
N ASP A 66 25.81 27.38 81.47
CA ASP A 66 26.94 26.78 82.19
C ASP A 66 27.20 25.31 81.82
N THR A 67 26.19 24.60 81.28
CA THR A 67 26.26 23.16 80.95
C THR A 67 26.34 22.88 79.44
N GLU A 68 26.32 23.93 78.60
CA GLU A 68 26.27 23.82 77.14
C GLU A 68 27.45 23.02 76.57
N SER A 69 28.67 23.26 77.09
CA SER A 69 29.88 22.56 76.63
C SER A 69 29.79 21.05 76.89
N GLU A 70 29.38 20.66 78.09
CA GLU A 70 29.25 19.24 78.48
C GLU A 70 28.14 18.54 77.68
N ALA A 71 27.01 19.22 77.48
CA ALA A 71 25.91 18.70 76.66
C ALA A 71 26.33 18.47 75.20
N LYS A 72 27.11 19.40 74.61
CA LYS A 72 27.69 19.22 73.26
C LYS A 72 28.62 18.01 73.19
N ASP A 73 29.46 17.81 74.19
CA ASP A 73 30.39 16.68 74.25
C ASP A 73 29.67 15.32 74.39
N ILE A 74 28.64 15.26 75.24
CA ILE A 74 27.81 14.05 75.39
C ILE A 74 27.08 13.73 74.09
N ARG A 75 26.46 14.73 73.45
CA ARG A 75 25.81 14.55 72.13
C ARG A 75 26.78 14.00 71.09
N ALA A 76 28.01 14.55 71.04
CA ALA A 76 29.04 14.07 70.12
C ALA A 76 29.41 12.61 70.37
N LYS A 77 29.54 12.20 71.65
CA LYS A 77 29.83 10.80 72.02
C LYS A 77 28.69 9.85 71.65
N LEU A 78 27.43 10.22 71.88
CA LEU A 78 26.26 9.41 71.51
C LEU A 78 26.15 9.25 69.99
N ASN A 79 26.33 10.34 69.24
CA ASN A 79 26.36 10.28 67.78
C ASN A 79 27.50 9.42 67.27
N LYS A 80 28.69 9.49 67.89
CA LYS A 80 29.83 8.64 67.53
C LYS A 80 29.52 7.16 67.75
N LEU A 81 28.86 6.79 68.85
CA LEU A 81 28.43 5.41 69.10
C LEU A 81 27.39 4.95 68.07
N SER A 82 26.37 5.76 67.80
CA SER A 82 25.34 5.44 66.79
C SER A 82 25.95 5.23 65.40
N ASN A 83 26.83 6.14 64.97
CA ASN A 83 27.52 6.02 63.70
C ASN A 83 28.42 4.78 63.64
N ALA A 84 29.16 4.46 64.71
CA ALA A 84 30.01 3.27 64.74
C ALA A 84 29.22 1.96 64.57
N LEU A 85 28.01 1.87 65.13
CA LEU A 85 27.13 0.71 64.95
C LEU A 85 26.64 0.60 63.49
N ASP A 86 26.24 1.72 62.89
CA ASP A 86 25.79 1.74 61.50
C ASP A 86 26.93 1.49 60.50
N ASP A 87 28.13 2.04 60.77
CA ASP A 87 29.33 1.80 59.98
C ASP A 87 29.71 0.31 60.01
N ARG A 88 29.68 -0.33 61.18
CA ARG A 88 29.93 -1.76 61.30
C ARG A 88 28.89 -2.60 60.56
N ARG A 89 27.61 -2.22 60.63
CA ARG A 89 26.53 -2.85 59.85
C ARG A 89 26.78 -2.74 58.34
N LYS A 90 27.16 -1.56 57.85
CA LYS A 90 27.47 -1.32 56.44
C LYS A 90 28.69 -2.11 55.98
N GLU A 91 29.74 -2.14 56.79
CA GLU A 91 30.96 -2.91 56.51
C GLU A 91 30.67 -4.40 56.36
N ILE A 92 29.93 -4.99 57.30
CA ILE A 92 29.53 -6.40 57.24
C ILE A 92 28.67 -6.67 56.00
N LYS A 93 27.70 -5.79 55.69
CA LYS A 93 26.87 -5.93 54.48
C LYS A 93 27.73 -5.94 53.20
N LYS A 94 28.74 -5.08 53.13
CA LYS A 94 29.65 -5.02 51.99
C LYS A 94 30.41 -6.34 51.84
N GLN A 95 31.05 -6.82 52.91
CA GLN A 95 31.80 -8.08 52.90
C GLN A 95 30.90 -9.30 52.60
N TYR A 96 29.67 -9.30 53.09
CA TYR A 96 28.69 -10.36 52.82
C TYR A 96 28.26 -10.38 51.35
N ASN A 97 28.11 -9.21 50.71
CA ASN A 97 27.72 -9.11 49.31
C ASN A 97 28.89 -9.38 48.34
N GLU A 98 30.14 -9.13 48.72
CA GLU A 98 31.32 -9.39 47.88
C GLU A 98 31.37 -10.80 47.25
N PRO A 99 31.19 -11.92 47.99
CA PRO A 99 31.18 -13.26 47.39
C PRO A 99 29.98 -13.49 46.46
N TYR A 100 28.82 -12.90 46.78
CA TYR A 100 27.64 -12.97 45.90
C TYR A 100 27.88 -12.20 44.59
N ASP A 101 28.42 -10.98 44.68
CA ASP A 101 28.70 -10.14 43.52
C ASP A 101 29.76 -10.79 42.63
N ALA A 102 30.79 -11.41 43.22
CA ALA A 102 31.79 -12.20 42.48
C ALA A 102 31.15 -13.38 41.73
N PHE A 103 30.36 -14.21 42.42
CA PHE A 103 29.61 -15.30 41.80
C PHE A 103 28.68 -14.83 40.67
N ALA A 104 27.93 -13.75 40.91
CA ALA A 104 27.03 -13.19 39.90
C ALA A 104 27.79 -12.66 38.68
N ASN A 105 28.98 -12.10 38.87
CA ASN A 105 29.85 -11.66 37.77
C ASN A 105 30.41 -12.85 36.98
N ASP A 106 30.81 -13.93 37.65
CA ASP A 106 31.27 -15.16 36.97
C ASP A 106 30.16 -15.76 36.09
N ILE A 107 28.95 -15.87 36.62
CA ILE A 107 27.78 -16.34 35.84
C ILE A 107 27.51 -15.42 34.65
N LYS A 108 27.55 -14.10 34.83
CA LYS A 108 27.38 -13.14 33.72
C LYS A 108 28.47 -13.27 32.67
N ALA A 109 29.72 -13.49 33.07
CA ALA A 109 30.83 -13.69 32.15
C ALA A 109 30.67 -14.98 31.32
N LEU A 110 30.21 -16.07 31.95
CA LEU A 110 29.86 -17.31 31.26
C LEU A 110 28.71 -17.10 30.26
N GLN A 111 27.65 -16.39 30.67
CA GLN A 111 26.52 -16.04 29.80
C GLN A 111 26.95 -15.15 28.62
N ALA A 112 27.83 -14.18 28.85
CA ALA A 112 28.35 -13.31 27.80
C ALA A 112 29.16 -14.11 26.77
N THR A 113 30.04 -15.01 27.23
CA THR A 113 30.80 -15.92 26.36
C THR A 113 29.86 -16.79 25.50
N LEU A 114 28.78 -17.32 26.08
CA LEU A 114 27.78 -18.08 25.32
C LEU A 114 27.06 -17.20 24.29
N ALA A 115 26.71 -15.97 24.65
CA ALA A 115 26.04 -15.03 23.77
C ALA A 115 26.88 -14.68 22.53
N GLU A 116 28.21 -14.59 22.65
CA GLU A 116 29.12 -14.40 21.52
C GLU A 116 29.01 -15.53 20.46
N SER A 117 28.66 -16.74 20.88
CA SER A 117 28.42 -17.87 19.96
C SER A 117 26.97 -17.98 19.50
N ILE A 118 26.00 -17.68 20.37
CA ILE A 118 24.57 -17.76 20.05
C ILE A 118 24.17 -16.69 19.03
N ASN A 119 24.63 -15.44 19.20
CA ASN A 119 24.17 -14.33 18.37
C ASN A 119 24.51 -14.49 16.86
N PRO A 120 25.73 -14.93 16.47
CA PRO A 120 26.03 -15.23 15.08
C PRO A 120 25.22 -16.42 14.53
N LEU A 121 24.98 -17.46 15.34
CA LEU A 121 24.15 -18.61 14.94
C LEU A 121 22.71 -18.18 14.66
N ASP A 122 22.12 -17.37 15.54
CA ASP A 122 20.78 -16.83 15.36
C ASP A 122 20.68 -15.97 14.10
N THR A 123 21.71 -15.15 13.85
CA THR A 123 21.79 -14.31 12.64
C THR A 123 21.88 -15.18 11.39
N ALA A 124 22.78 -16.16 11.38
CA ALA A 124 22.95 -17.09 10.26
C ALA A 124 21.67 -17.92 10.00
N LEU A 125 20.95 -18.33 11.06
CA LEU A 125 19.67 -19.02 10.91
C LEU A 125 18.61 -18.12 10.30
N LYS A 126 18.52 -16.86 10.72
CA LYS A 126 17.59 -15.87 10.12
C LYS A 126 17.91 -15.63 8.65
N GLU A 127 19.18 -15.39 8.31
CA GLU A 127 19.63 -15.22 6.92
C GLU A 127 19.33 -16.47 6.07
N LEU A 128 19.58 -17.66 6.62
CA LEU A 128 19.25 -18.92 5.95
C LEU A 128 17.74 -19.03 5.68
N THR A 129 16.88 -18.62 6.61
CA THR A 129 15.42 -18.64 6.38
C THR A 129 15.00 -17.66 5.28
N VAL A 130 15.63 -16.48 5.21
CA VAL A 130 15.39 -15.50 4.14
C VAL A 130 15.83 -16.09 2.80
N HIS A 131 17.04 -16.60 2.69
CA HIS A 131 17.54 -17.22 1.46
C HIS A 131 16.74 -18.46 1.04
N GLN A 132 16.23 -19.25 1.99
CA GLN A 132 15.31 -20.34 1.66
C GLN A 132 14.00 -19.83 1.08
N ARG A 133 13.47 -18.72 1.60
CA ARG A 133 12.25 -18.09 1.08
C ARG A 133 12.47 -17.50 -0.32
N GLU A 134 13.57 -16.79 -0.54
CA GLU A 134 13.95 -16.26 -1.87
C GLU A 134 14.13 -17.39 -2.90
N ARG A 135 14.76 -18.50 -2.52
CA ARG A 135 14.88 -19.66 -3.42
C ARG A 135 13.53 -20.28 -3.77
N ARG A 136 12.60 -20.36 -2.81
CA ARG A 136 11.23 -20.81 -3.11
C ARG A 136 10.52 -19.82 -4.02
N GLN A 137 10.73 -18.52 -3.84
CA GLN A 137 10.15 -17.50 -4.70
C GLN A 137 10.63 -17.66 -6.14
N LYS A 138 11.94 -17.77 -6.36
CA LYS A 138 12.50 -18.03 -7.69
C LYS A 138 11.93 -19.31 -8.31
N HIS A 139 11.80 -20.37 -7.53
CA HIS A 139 11.21 -21.62 -8.00
C HIS A 139 9.73 -21.46 -8.41
N VAL A 140 8.96 -20.66 -7.68
CA VAL A 140 7.57 -20.34 -8.01
C VAL A 140 7.49 -19.48 -9.27
N GLU A 141 8.36 -18.48 -9.41
CA GLU A 141 8.47 -17.63 -10.62
C GLU A 141 8.78 -18.48 -11.86
N GLU A 142 9.78 -19.38 -11.76
CA GLU A 142 10.12 -20.33 -12.82
C GLU A 142 8.93 -21.24 -13.17
N LEU A 143 8.23 -21.76 -12.15
CA LEU A 143 7.04 -22.61 -12.33
C LEU A 143 5.91 -21.85 -13.03
N ILE A 144 5.69 -20.58 -12.68
CA ILE A 144 4.70 -19.72 -13.34
C ILE A 144 5.07 -19.53 -14.81
N ILE A 145 6.33 -19.22 -15.12
CA ILE A 145 6.80 -19.05 -16.50
C ILE A 145 6.61 -20.34 -17.31
N GLU A 146 6.92 -21.50 -16.73
CA GLU A 146 6.77 -22.81 -17.38
C GLU A 146 5.30 -23.15 -17.64
N MET A 147 4.40 -22.87 -16.69
CA MET A 147 3.00 -23.25 -16.77
C MET A 147 2.13 -22.28 -17.55
N ALA A 148 2.47 -20.98 -17.58
CA ALA A 148 1.65 -19.92 -18.17
C ALA A 148 1.22 -20.19 -19.63
N PRO A 149 2.09 -20.68 -20.54
CA PRO A 149 1.69 -21.00 -21.91
C PRO A 149 0.56 -22.05 -21.99
N ASN A 150 0.53 -23.01 -21.07
CA ASN A 150 -0.50 -24.07 -21.05
C ASN A 150 -1.89 -23.54 -20.67
N TYR A 151 -1.95 -22.35 -20.06
CA TYR A 151 -3.19 -21.71 -19.65
C TYR A 151 -3.53 -20.50 -20.52
N GLU A 152 -2.69 -20.12 -21.50
CA GLU A 152 -2.85 -18.92 -22.34
C GLU A 152 -2.94 -17.62 -21.51
N VAL A 153 -2.19 -17.55 -20.41
CA VAL A 153 -2.11 -16.37 -19.53
C VAL A 153 -0.69 -15.78 -19.57
N SER A 154 -0.53 -14.49 -19.27
CA SER A 154 0.80 -13.91 -19.09
C SER A 154 1.36 -14.33 -17.73
N PRO A 155 2.66 -14.67 -17.61
CA PRO A 155 3.31 -14.87 -16.32
C PRO A 155 3.15 -13.66 -15.38
N ASP A 156 3.20 -12.45 -15.94
CA ASP A 156 3.11 -11.19 -15.18
C ASP A 156 1.73 -10.94 -14.57
N ASP A 157 0.68 -11.61 -15.07
CA ASP A 157 -0.68 -11.51 -14.53
C ASP A 157 -0.84 -12.34 -13.24
N ILE A 158 0.12 -13.21 -12.92
CA ILE A 158 0.04 -14.15 -11.79
C ILE A 158 0.68 -13.56 -10.53
N GLU A 159 -0.16 -13.23 -9.55
CA GLU A 159 0.31 -12.83 -8.23
C GLU A 159 0.81 -14.04 -7.41
N ILE A 160 2.00 -13.92 -6.81
CA ILE A 160 2.60 -14.97 -5.98
C ILE A 160 1.99 -14.94 -4.57
N ASP A 161 1.24 -15.99 -4.21
CA ASP A 161 0.74 -16.14 -2.83
C ASP A 161 1.91 -16.41 -1.87
N SER A 162 2.02 -15.57 -0.84
CA SER A 162 2.97 -15.73 0.28
C SER A 162 3.02 -17.14 0.90
N LYS A 163 1.91 -17.89 0.86
CA LYS A 163 1.79 -19.26 1.36
C LYS A 163 2.62 -20.25 0.54
N TRP A 164 2.85 -19.99 -0.75
CA TRP A 164 3.68 -20.84 -1.61
C TRP A 164 5.16 -20.79 -1.21
N LEU A 165 5.56 -19.73 -0.49
CA LEU A 165 6.93 -19.50 -0.04
C LEU A 165 7.23 -20.12 1.35
N ASN A 166 6.24 -20.75 1.98
CA ASN A 166 6.38 -21.34 3.31
C ASN A 166 7.12 -22.69 3.24
N LYS A 167 7.89 -23.00 4.30
CA LYS A 167 8.64 -24.26 4.41
C LYS A 167 7.74 -25.50 4.45
N SER A 168 6.55 -25.36 5.03
CA SER A 168 5.57 -26.43 5.17
C SER A 168 4.76 -26.70 3.90
N THR A 169 4.75 -25.78 2.94
CA THR A 169 3.98 -25.95 1.71
C THR A 169 4.68 -26.93 0.80
N SER A 170 3.99 -28.01 0.43
CA SER A 170 4.53 -29.02 -0.47
C SER A 170 4.63 -28.49 -1.90
N LYS A 171 5.57 -29.02 -2.68
CA LYS A 171 5.70 -28.69 -4.11
C LYS A 171 4.38 -28.91 -4.87
N LYS A 172 3.68 -30.00 -4.56
CA LYS A 172 2.36 -30.31 -5.15
C LYS A 172 1.34 -29.20 -4.85
N ALA A 173 1.23 -28.76 -3.60
CA ALA A 173 0.30 -27.70 -3.22
C ALA A 173 0.65 -26.36 -3.90
N VAL A 174 1.94 -26.05 -4.08
CA VAL A 174 2.38 -24.89 -4.87
C VAL A 174 1.92 -25.02 -6.32
N THR A 175 2.20 -26.15 -6.99
CA THR A 175 1.79 -26.38 -8.39
C THR A 175 0.28 -26.30 -8.58
N GLU A 176 -0.50 -26.91 -7.68
CA GLU A 176 -1.96 -26.85 -7.71
C GLU A 176 -2.48 -25.42 -7.48
N GLY A 177 -1.86 -24.67 -6.55
CA GLY A 177 -2.18 -23.28 -6.29
C GLY A 177 -1.91 -22.36 -7.49
N VAL A 178 -0.74 -22.50 -8.12
CA VAL A 178 -0.38 -21.78 -9.34
C VAL A 178 -1.36 -22.12 -10.48
N ALA A 179 -1.66 -23.40 -10.70
CA ALA A 179 -2.65 -23.83 -11.69
C ALA A 179 -4.04 -23.22 -11.43
N ALA A 180 -4.48 -23.18 -10.17
CA ALA A 180 -5.76 -22.59 -9.81
C ALA A 180 -5.79 -21.08 -10.08
N ALA A 181 -4.72 -20.35 -9.77
CA ALA A 181 -4.59 -18.93 -10.07
C ALA A 181 -4.66 -18.66 -11.59
N MET A 182 -3.93 -19.44 -12.38
CA MET A 182 -3.95 -19.35 -13.85
C MET A 182 -5.35 -19.62 -14.42
N LYS A 183 -6.04 -20.67 -13.95
CA LYS A 183 -7.43 -20.97 -14.36
C LYS A 183 -8.39 -19.83 -14.05
N LEU A 184 -8.23 -19.19 -12.89
CA LEU A 184 -9.07 -18.07 -12.49
C LEU A 184 -8.88 -16.86 -13.41
N ILE A 185 -7.64 -16.54 -13.76
CA ILE A 185 -7.32 -15.42 -14.67
C ILE A 185 -7.83 -15.72 -16.08
N LYS A 186 -7.59 -16.94 -16.60
CA LYS A 186 -8.15 -17.36 -17.88
C LYS A 186 -9.67 -17.23 -17.90
N ALA A 187 -10.36 -17.77 -16.88
CA ALA A 187 -11.81 -17.69 -16.80
C ALA A 187 -12.34 -16.25 -16.76
N LYS A 188 -11.64 -15.33 -16.10
CA LYS A 188 -12.00 -13.90 -16.11
C LYS A 188 -11.83 -13.29 -17.50
N ARG A 189 -10.75 -13.64 -18.21
CA ARG A 189 -10.49 -13.16 -19.58
C ARG A 189 -11.52 -13.69 -20.58
N ASP A 190 -11.75 -15.01 -20.56
CA ASP A 190 -12.73 -15.67 -21.42
C ASP A 190 -14.15 -15.10 -21.19
N LYS A 191 -14.49 -14.82 -19.92
CA LYS A 191 -15.75 -14.16 -19.58
C LYS A 191 -15.81 -12.75 -20.15
N LEU A 192 -14.78 -11.94 -19.96
CA LEU A 192 -14.73 -10.58 -20.50
C LEU A 192 -14.87 -10.58 -22.04
N ASP A 193 -14.18 -11.48 -22.73
CA ASP A 193 -14.27 -11.62 -24.19
C ASP A 193 -15.69 -12.01 -24.63
N THR A 194 -16.35 -12.90 -23.88
CA THR A 194 -17.76 -13.29 -24.11
C THR A 194 -18.72 -12.11 -23.87
N ASP A 195 -18.49 -11.36 -22.80
CA ASP A 195 -19.30 -10.20 -22.43
C ASP A 195 -19.15 -9.07 -23.48
N ILE A 196 -17.93 -8.84 -23.99
CA ILE A 196 -17.65 -7.90 -25.09
C ILE A 196 -18.44 -8.31 -26.34
N LEU A 197 -18.34 -9.58 -26.75
CA LEU A 197 -19.10 -10.09 -27.91
C LEU A 197 -20.61 -9.96 -27.73
N THR A 198 -21.10 -10.09 -26.51
CA THR A 198 -22.52 -9.93 -26.18
C THR A 198 -22.96 -8.48 -26.37
N ILE A 199 -22.22 -7.52 -25.82
CA ILE A 199 -22.50 -6.09 -25.97
C ILE A 199 -22.37 -5.64 -27.43
N GLU A 200 -21.33 -6.08 -28.15
CA GLU A 200 -21.15 -5.74 -29.57
C GLU A 200 -22.33 -6.23 -30.43
N LYS A 201 -22.77 -7.48 -30.22
CA LYS A 201 -23.95 -8.02 -30.92
C LYS A 201 -25.21 -7.26 -30.56
N TYR A 202 -25.40 -6.95 -29.27
CA TYR A 202 -26.57 -6.22 -28.80
C TYR A 202 -26.66 -4.81 -29.39
N ALA A 203 -25.58 -4.04 -29.29
CA ALA A 203 -25.48 -2.71 -29.86
C ALA A 203 -25.70 -2.73 -31.38
N LYS A 204 -25.17 -3.74 -32.08
CA LYS A 204 -25.41 -3.92 -33.53
C LYS A 204 -26.88 -4.17 -33.88
N VAL A 205 -27.58 -4.99 -33.09
CA VAL A 205 -29.04 -5.23 -33.27
C VAL A 205 -29.81 -3.93 -33.05
N GLN A 206 -29.44 -3.17 -32.02
CA GLN A 206 -30.03 -1.87 -31.69
C GLN A 206 -29.57 -0.72 -32.61
N LYS A 207 -28.64 -0.97 -33.53
CA LYS A 207 -28.05 0.00 -34.46
C LYS A 207 -27.33 1.17 -33.75
N VAL A 208 -26.71 0.87 -32.60
CA VAL A 208 -25.89 1.81 -31.81
C VAL A 208 -24.40 1.46 -31.96
N GLU A 209 -23.54 2.46 -31.83
CA GLU A 209 -22.08 2.30 -31.83
C GLU A 209 -21.61 1.55 -30.57
N PRO A 210 -20.84 0.45 -30.69
CA PRO A 210 -20.50 -0.41 -29.55
C PRO A 210 -19.29 0.04 -28.72
N ALA A 211 -18.34 0.82 -29.24
CA ALA A 211 -17.04 1.04 -28.58
C ALA A 211 -17.20 1.70 -27.21
N GLY A 212 -18.06 2.72 -27.09
CA GLY A 212 -18.30 3.39 -25.80
C GLY A 212 -18.83 2.45 -24.71
N TRP A 213 -19.68 1.48 -25.08
CA TRP A 213 -20.24 0.50 -24.15
C TRP A 213 -19.22 -0.59 -23.79
N VAL A 214 -18.41 -1.02 -24.74
CA VAL A 214 -17.30 -1.95 -24.52
C VAL A 214 -16.27 -1.37 -23.56
N ASP A 215 -15.97 -0.07 -23.65
CA ASP A 215 -15.05 0.59 -22.73
C ASP A 215 -15.61 0.66 -21.30
N GLN A 216 -16.92 0.86 -21.14
CA GLN A 216 -17.58 0.78 -19.82
C GLN A 216 -17.55 -0.64 -19.24
N LEU A 217 -17.75 -1.66 -20.07
CA LEU A 217 -17.63 -3.06 -19.66
C LEU A 217 -16.21 -3.38 -19.16
N LYS A 218 -15.17 -2.93 -19.89
CA LYS A 218 -13.77 -3.10 -19.48
C LYS A 218 -13.43 -2.37 -18.17
N GLN A 219 -14.18 -1.32 -17.81
CA GLN A 219 -14.08 -0.63 -16.53
C GLN A 219 -14.84 -1.35 -15.40
N GLY A 220 -15.46 -2.51 -15.68
CA GLY A 220 -16.14 -3.34 -14.69
C GLY A 220 -17.65 -3.10 -14.58
N GLN A 221 -18.28 -2.42 -15.54
CA GLN A 221 -19.74 -2.34 -15.61
C GLN A 221 -20.37 -3.70 -15.96
N ASP A 222 -21.57 -3.94 -15.47
CA ASP A 222 -22.29 -5.18 -15.71
C ASP A 222 -22.99 -5.21 -17.08
N VAL A 223 -23.02 -6.39 -17.71
CA VAL A 223 -23.61 -6.58 -19.04
C VAL A 223 -25.10 -6.25 -19.04
N GLU A 224 -25.86 -6.67 -18.04
CA GLU A 224 -27.31 -6.43 -17.98
C GLU A 224 -27.61 -4.93 -17.84
N TYR A 225 -26.81 -4.23 -17.02
CA TYR A 225 -26.89 -2.79 -16.90
C TYR A 225 -26.63 -2.09 -18.23
N LEU A 226 -25.56 -2.47 -18.94
CA LEU A 226 -25.18 -1.86 -20.22
C LEU A 226 -26.24 -2.12 -21.30
N MET A 227 -26.85 -3.30 -21.34
CA MET A 227 -27.95 -3.59 -22.27
C MET A 227 -29.15 -2.66 -22.04
N LYS A 228 -29.56 -2.46 -20.77
CA LYS A 228 -30.63 -1.51 -20.43
C LYS A 228 -30.27 -0.07 -20.78
N ALA A 229 -29.02 0.32 -20.58
CA ALA A 229 -28.53 1.66 -20.94
C ALA A 229 -28.57 1.89 -22.46
N ILE A 230 -28.22 0.87 -23.25
CA ILE A 230 -28.36 0.90 -24.71
C ILE A 230 -29.82 1.08 -25.12
N ASP A 231 -30.76 0.33 -24.52
CA ASP A 231 -32.18 0.44 -24.84
C ASP A 231 -32.74 1.84 -24.57
N ASN A 232 -32.38 2.41 -23.41
CA ASN A 232 -32.78 3.76 -23.05
C ASN A 232 -32.22 4.81 -24.02
N GLU A 233 -30.96 4.65 -24.47
CA GLU A 233 -30.36 5.53 -25.46
C GLU A 233 -31.10 5.44 -26.81
N VAL A 234 -31.43 4.23 -27.26
CA VAL A 234 -32.20 4.00 -28.49
C VAL A 234 -33.57 4.66 -28.39
N GLU A 235 -34.29 4.45 -27.28
CA GLU A 235 -35.61 5.05 -27.06
C GLU A 235 -35.53 6.57 -27.11
N GLN A 236 -34.56 7.18 -26.41
CA GLN A 236 -34.34 8.62 -26.45
C GLN A 236 -34.01 9.12 -27.86
N GLN A 237 -33.15 8.43 -28.61
CA GLN A 237 -32.82 8.83 -29.97
C GLN A 237 -34.03 8.72 -30.90
N THR A 238 -34.84 7.68 -30.78
CA THR A 238 -36.06 7.54 -31.59
C THR A 238 -37.10 8.60 -31.24
N ALA A 239 -37.29 8.93 -29.97
CA ALA A 239 -38.18 10.00 -29.53
C ALA A 239 -37.73 11.36 -30.07
N ARG A 240 -36.43 11.68 -29.98
CA ARG A 240 -35.85 12.91 -30.53
C ARG A 240 -36.04 13.00 -32.05
N LYS A 241 -35.82 11.91 -32.79
CA LYS A 241 -36.07 11.87 -34.24
C LYS A 241 -37.53 12.10 -34.59
N ARG A 242 -38.46 11.43 -33.90
CA ARG A 242 -39.91 11.63 -34.10
C ARG A 242 -40.33 13.06 -33.83
N GLU A 243 -39.81 13.68 -32.77
CA GLU A 243 -40.10 15.08 -32.44
C GLU A 243 -39.53 16.04 -33.50
N GLN A 244 -38.32 15.78 -33.99
CA GLN A 244 -37.72 16.56 -35.09
C GLN A 244 -38.50 16.40 -36.40
N GLU A 245 -38.90 15.18 -36.76
CA GLU A 245 -39.70 14.90 -37.95
C GLU A 245 -41.10 15.53 -37.85
N ALA A 246 -41.73 15.49 -36.67
CA ALA A 246 -43.02 16.16 -36.44
C ALA A 246 -42.90 17.68 -36.61
N LYS A 247 -41.87 18.30 -36.01
CA LYS A 247 -41.60 19.74 -36.19
C LYS A 247 -41.34 20.10 -37.65
N ALA A 248 -40.52 19.31 -38.34
CA ALA A 248 -40.23 19.53 -39.77
C ALA A 248 -41.47 19.33 -40.67
N ALA A 249 -42.34 18.38 -40.34
CA ALA A 249 -43.59 18.14 -41.08
C ALA A 249 -44.62 19.26 -40.85
N GLU A 250 -44.74 19.78 -39.62
CA GLU A 250 -45.54 20.97 -39.32
C GLU A 250 -45.01 22.19 -40.09
N GLU A 251 -43.70 22.45 -40.06
CA GLU A 251 -43.07 23.53 -40.83
C GLU A 251 -43.30 23.38 -42.35
N ALA A 252 -43.27 22.15 -42.88
CA ALA A 252 -43.54 21.87 -44.29
C ALA A 252 -45.02 22.04 -44.68
N LEU A 253 -45.97 21.69 -43.80
CA LEU A 253 -47.41 21.93 -44.00
C LEU A 253 -47.77 23.42 -43.97
N HIS A 254 -46.98 24.24 -43.28
CA HIS A 254 -47.11 25.69 -43.30
C HIS A 254 -46.48 26.37 -44.55
N GLN A 255 -45.99 25.59 -45.53
CA GLN A 255 -45.56 26.10 -46.84
C GLN A 255 -46.49 25.63 -47.96
N GLU A 256 -47.43 26.48 -48.39
CA GLU A 256 -48.17 26.28 -49.65
C GLU A 256 -47.57 27.12 -50.80
N SER A 257 -47.36 26.46 -51.94
CA SER A 257 -47.14 27.12 -53.22
C SER A 257 -48.48 27.24 -53.97
N LYS A 258 -48.95 28.48 -54.18
CA LYS A 258 -49.89 28.81 -55.25
C LYS A 258 -49.20 29.77 -56.21
N GLY A 259 -48.59 29.24 -57.27
CA GLY A 259 -48.16 29.99 -58.47
C GLY A 259 -47.29 31.24 -58.25
N ASN A 260 -46.01 31.15 -58.58
CA ASN A 260 -44.98 32.22 -58.66
C ASN A 260 -44.87 33.28 -57.55
N ALA A 261 -45.55 33.15 -56.40
CA ALA A 261 -45.29 33.95 -55.21
C ALA A 261 -45.51 33.11 -53.93
N ILE A 262 -44.56 33.18 -53.00
CA ILE A 262 -44.59 32.52 -51.69
C ILE A 262 -45.10 33.56 -50.68
N VAL A 263 -46.15 33.24 -49.93
CA VAL A 263 -46.77 34.11 -48.91
C VAL A 263 -46.66 33.42 -47.55
N ASP A 264 -46.10 34.12 -46.57
CA ASP A 264 -46.01 33.70 -45.17
C ASP A 264 -47.35 33.95 -44.45
N THR A 265 -47.98 32.89 -43.94
CA THR A 265 -49.34 32.91 -43.40
C THR A 265 -49.45 33.41 -41.95
N ASN A 266 -48.35 33.78 -41.29
CA ASN A 266 -48.40 34.36 -39.94
C ASN A 266 -48.21 35.88 -39.88
N THR A 267 -47.74 36.55 -40.95
CA THR A 267 -47.41 38.00 -40.89
C THR A 267 -47.98 38.88 -42.01
N GLY A 268 -48.49 38.33 -43.11
CA GLY A 268 -49.31 39.08 -44.06
C GLY A 268 -48.63 40.21 -44.86
N GLU A 269 -47.31 40.25 -44.98
CA GLU A 269 -46.61 41.23 -45.85
C GLU A 269 -46.04 40.61 -47.13
N VAL A 270 -46.24 41.30 -48.27
CA VAL A 270 -45.80 40.90 -49.62
C VAL A 270 -44.38 41.41 -49.88
N VAL A 271 -43.41 40.50 -49.99
CA VAL A 271 -42.03 40.86 -50.38
C VAL A 271 -41.94 41.12 -51.88
N SER A 272 -41.86 42.38 -52.30
CA SER A 272 -41.65 42.76 -53.70
C SER A 272 -40.23 42.42 -54.16
N LYS A 273 -40.06 41.43 -55.05
CA LYS A 273 -38.77 41.18 -55.71
C LYS A 273 -38.62 42.04 -56.97
N SER A 274 -37.59 42.89 -57.00
CA SER A 274 -37.09 43.51 -58.24
C SER A 274 -35.87 42.73 -58.74
N VAL A 275 -35.70 42.60 -60.05
CA VAL A 275 -34.56 41.92 -60.69
C VAL A 275 -33.81 42.93 -61.56
N THR A 276 -32.47 42.98 -61.43
CA THR A 276 -31.62 43.87 -62.25
C THR A 276 -30.94 43.07 -63.37
N LEU A 277 -31.06 43.55 -64.60
CA LEU A 277 -30.46 42.94 -65.80
C LEU A 277 -29.40 43.86 -66.39
N LYS A 278 -28.27 43.31 -66.84
CA LYS A 278 -27.23 44.04 -67.59
C LYS A 278 -27.33 43.65 -69.06
N ILE A 279 -27.57 44.62 -69.94
CA ILE A 279 -27.84 44.40 -71.36
C ILE A 279 -26.77 45.12 -72.18
N VAL A 280 -26.18 44.44 -73.16
CA VAL A 280 -25.20 45.00 -74.12
C VAL A 280 -25.78 44.87 -75.52
N ALA A 281 -25.99 45.99 -76.21
CA ALA A 281 -26.52 46.04 -77.56
C ALA A 281 -26.07 47.31 -78.30
N THR A 282 -26.32 47.39 -79.60
CA THR A 282 -26.06 48.60 -80.39
C THR A 282 -27.06 49.72 -80.06
N ILE A 283 -26.70 50.99 -80.35
CA ILE A 283 -27.57 52.16 -80.06
C ILE A 283 -28.99 52.01 -80.66
N PRO A 284 -29.17 51.56 -81.93
CA PRO A 284 -30.52 51.38 -82.48
C PRO A 284 -31.34 50.32 -81.75
N GLN A 285 -30.71 49.22 -81.33
CA GLN A 285 -31.37 48.14 -80.58
C GLN A 285 -31.76 48.60 -79.17
N MET A 286 -30.91 49.40 -78.51
CA MET A 286 -31.22 49.95 -77.20
C MET A 286 -32.39 50.95 -77.27
N ASN A 287 -32.52 51.71 -78.36
CA ASN A 287 -33.67 52.60 -78.58
C ASN A 287 -34.99 51.82 -78.76
N LEU A 288 -34.96 50.70 -79.49
CA LEU A 288 -36.13 49.82 -79.61
C LEU A 288 -36.52 49.21 -78.26
N LEU A 289 -35.53 48.73 -77.50
CA LEU A 289 -35.76 48.19 -76.16
C LEU A 289 -36.30 49.25 -75.21
N LYS A 290 -35.78 50.48 -75.29
CA LYS A 290 -36.27 51.64 -74.52
C LYS A 290 -37.75 51.88 -74.79
N SER A 291 -38.16 51.98 -76.06
CA SER A 291 -39.56 52.20 -76.42
C SER A 291 -40.47 51.10 -75.87
N PHE A 292 -40.02 49.84 -75.91
CA PHE A 292 -40.76 48.72 -75.31
C PHE A 292 -40.89 48.87 -73.80
N MET A 293 -39.80 49.20 -73.10
CA MET A 293 -39.81 49.39 -71.65
C MET A 293 -40.71 50.55 -71.23
N ASP A 294 -40.64 51.69 -71.93
CA ASP A 294 -41.50 52.86 -71.68
C ASP A 294 -42.98 52.52 -71.89
N SER A 295 -43.32 51.77 -72.96
CA SER A 295 -44.69 51.35 -73.26
C SER A 295 -45.30 50.40 -72.23
N ASN A 296 -44.45 49.64 -71.54
CA ASN A 296 -44.87 48.67 -70.53
C ASN A 296 -44.65 49.17 -69.09
N GLY A 297 -44.30 50.45 -68.91
CA GLY A 297 -44.08 51.05 -67.59
C GLY A 297 -42.90 50.45 -66.82
N ILE A 298 -41.95 49.82 -67.52
CA ILE A 298 -40.78 49.17 -66.91
C ILE A 298 -39.74 50.25 -66.61
N LYS A 299 -39.37 50.39 -65.32
CA LYS A 299 -38.33 51.32 -64.90
C LYS A 299 -36.95 50.73 -65.20
N TYR A 300 -36.10 51.51 -65.87
CA TYR A 300 -34.69 51.16 -66.11
C TYR A 300 -33.79 52.33 -65.71
N MET A 301 -32.54 52.03 -65.42
CA MET A 301 -31.49 53.02 -65.19
C MET A 301 -30.27 52.69 -66.03
N ARG A 302 -29.61 53.73 -66.57
CA ARG A 302 -28.33 53.56 -67.24
C ARG A 302 -27.24 53.43 -66.18
N VAL A 303 -26.56 52.28 -66.14
CA VAL A 303 -25.39 52.09 -65.27
C VAL A 303 -24.13 52.50 -66.04
N GLY A 304 -23.61 53.70 -65.75
CA GLY A 304 -22.28 54.17 -66.20
C GLY A 304 -22.24 55.07 -67.45
N ALA A 305 -21.39 56.10 -67.35
CA ALA A 305 -20.65 56.72 -68.46
C ALA A 305 -19.22 56.14 -68.44
#